data_AF-A0A010R353-F1
#
_entry.id   AF-A0A010R353-F1
#
_cell.length_a   1.000
_cell.length_b   1.000
_cell.length_c   1.000
_cell.angle_alpha   90.00
_cell.angle_beta   90.00
_cell.angle_gamma   90.00
#
_symmetry.space_group_name_H-M   'P 1'
#
loop_
_entity.id
_entity.type
_entity.pdbx_description
1 polymer ?
#
loop_
_entity_poly.entity_id
_entity_poly.type
_entity_poly.pdbx_seq_one_letter_code
_entity_poly.pdbx_strand_id
1 'polypeptide(L)'
;MAPNSQIQKATQPWWDDGSEKHFVPLAPAVPIDPSVNTWSRFGPTFEAYEYSGWIDESVSWKTDCYIGDWSPLLKARVTGPEAQTFFEYISTNRWPNFKPGQAKHAIFCQDNGCVVGEGLVLMLGKDDFLFTSGPGTVWLVYQFQQGRKKFDATLQLVTDDWFLLQIQGPRSVQLLDEVTDKGVRDIKFMHYKELSIEG
;
A
#
# COMPACT_ATOMS: atom_id res chain seq x y z
N MET A 1 42.73 -14.07 -23.31
CA MET A 1 42.03 -13.62 -22.10
C MET A 1 40.88 -12.73 -22.55
N ALA A 2 39.65 -13.22 -22.40
CA ALA A 2 38.46 -12.56 -22.91
C ALA A 2 38.03 -11.38 -22.01
N PRO A 3 37.48 -10.28 -22.57
CA PRO A 3 36.90 -9.21 -21.78
C PRO A 3 35.49 -9.60 -21.31
N ASN A 4 35.31 -9.76 -20.01
CA ASN A 4 34.00 -9.94 -19.38
C ASN A 4 33.37 -8.57 -19.11
N SER A 5 32.57 -8.06 -20.05
CA SER A 5 31.64 -6.97 -19.82
C SER A 5 30.23 -7.46 -20.09
N GLN A 6 29.65 -8.18 -19.14
CA GLN A 6 28.20 -8.40 -19.12
C GLN A 6 27.55 -7.21 -18.41
N ILE A 7 27.30 -6.15 -19.20
CA ILE A 7 26.23 -5.21 -18.91
C ILE A 7 24.95 -6.03 -19.08
N GLN A 8 24.32 -6.43 -17.98
CA GLN A 8 22.98 -7.00 -18.03
C GLN A 8 22.04 -5.95 -18.62
N LYS A 9 21.58 -6.21 -19.85
CA LYS A 9 20.54 -5.42 -20.49
C LYS A 9 19.26 -5.58 -19.66
N ALA A 10 18.68 -4.48 -19.21
CA ALA A 10 17.32 -4.44 -18.70
C ALA A 10 16.35 -4.77 -19.86
N THR A 11 15.98 -6.04 -20.03
CA THR A 11 15.09 -6.47 -21.13
C THR A 11 13.73 -6.96 -20.67
N GLN A 12 13.43 -6.94 -19.37
CA GLN A 12 12.06 -7.17 -18.90
C GLN A 12 11.56 -5.96 -18.11
N PRO A 13 10.44 -5.35 -18.54
CA PRO A 13 9.72 -4.41 -17.70
C PRO A 13 9.27 -5.09 -16.40
N TRP A 14 9.24 -4.34 -15.29
CA TRP A 14 8.83 -4.86 -13.99
C TRP A 14 7.38 -5.41 -13.96
N TRP A 15 6.56 -5.09 -14.97
CA TRP A 15 5.19 -5.58 -15.12
C TRP A 15 5.06 -6.87 -15.95
N ASP A 16 6.16 -7.41 -16.47
CA ASP A 16 6.17 -8.61 -17.33
C ASP A 16 7.14 -9.66 -16.76
N ASP A 17 6.59 -10.54 -15.92
CA ASP A 17 7.29 -11.67 -15.31
C ASP A 17 7.34 -12.92 -16.22
N GLY A 18 6.85 -12.81 -17.46
CA GLY A 18 6.77 -13.92 -18.43
C GLY A 18 5.68 -14.95 -18.15
N SER A 19 4.76 -14.72 -17.21
CA SER A 19 3.63 -15.61 -16.95
C SER A 19 2.40 -15.25 -17.80
N GLU A 20 1.88 -16.21 -18.59
CA GLU A 20 0.55 -16.11 -19.20
C GLU A 20 -0.53 -16.27 -18.14
N LYS A 21 -0.89 -15.18 -17.45
CA LYS A 21 -2.00 -15.16 -16.49
C LYS A 21 -3.30 -14.79 -17.23
N HIS A 22 -3.96 -15.78 -17.83
CA HIS A 22 -5.35 -15.65 -18.30
C HIS A 22 -6.32 -15.82 -17.14
N PHE A 23 -6.32 -14.87 -16.22
CA PHE A 23 -7.31 -14.77 -15.15
C PHE A 23 -7.82 -13.33 -15.17
N VAL A 24 -9.14 -13.12 -15.04
CA VAL A 24 -9.63 -11.80 -14.65
C VAL A 24 -8.96 -11.53 -13.31
N PRO A 25 -8.06 -10.54 -13.19
CA PRO A 25 -7.35 -10.28 -11.95
C PRO A 25 -8.37 -9.74 -10.96
N LEU A 26 -9.14 -10.61 -10.33
CA LEU A 26 -9.93 -10.27 -9.18
C LEU A 26 -8.94 -9.94 -8.07
N ALA A 27 -9.26 -8.95 -7.24
CA ALA A 27 -8.51 -8.75 -6.01
C ALA A 27 -8.52 -10.10 -5.27
N PRO A 28 -7.37 -10.79 -5.08
CA PRO A 28 -7.35 -12.15 -4.53
C PRO A 28 -7.83 -12.22 -3.07
N ALA A 29 -8.11 -11.06 -2.48
CA ALA A 29 -8.43 -10.87 -1.08
C ALA A 29 -9.91 -11.14 -0.73
N VAL A 30 -10.84 -11.00 -1.69
CA VAL A 30 -12.27 -11.15 -1.42
C VAL A 30 -12.84 -12.33 -2.22
N PRO A 31 -13.42 -13.34 -1.55
CA PRO A 31 -14.14 -14.42 -2.22
C PRO A 31 -15.19 -13.85 -3.17
N ILE A 32 -15.33 -14.48 -4.35
CA ILE A 32 -16.38 -14.10 -5.30
C ILE A 32 -17.73 -14.31 -4.63
N ASP A 33 -18.49 -13.24 -4.48
CA ASP A 33 -19.90 -13.30 -4.10
C ASP A 33 -20.75 -13.43 -5.37
N PRO A 34 -21.43 -14.57 -5.59
CA PRO A 34 -22.24 -14.77 -6.79
C PRO A 34 -23.49 -13.89 -6.83
N SER A 35 -23.85 -13.21 -5.73
CA SER A 35 -24.95 -12.24 -5.72
C SER A 35 -24.56 -10.88 -6.31
N VAL A 36 -23.26 -10.59 -6.42
CA VAL A 36 -22.74 -9.36 -7.03
C VAL A 36 -22.89 -9.42 -8.54
N ASN A 37 -23.67 -8.50 -9.09
CA ASN A 37 -23.94 -8.40 -10.53
C ASN A 37 -23.22 -7.21 -11.20
N THR A 38 -22.53 -6.35 -10.44
CA THR A 38 -21.79 -5.18 -10.94
C THR A 38 -20.36 -5.16 -10.40
N TRP A 39 -19.41 -4.85 -11.29
CA TRP A 39 -17.99 -4.87 -11.00
C TRP A 39 -17.35 -3.61 -11.54
N SER A 40 -16.46 -3.00 -10.76
CA SER A 40 -15.61 -1.89 -11.18
C SER A 40 -14.16 -2.32 -11.29
N ARG A 41 -13.42 -1.59 -12.11
CA ARG A 41 -11.98 -1.72 -12.18
C ARG A 41 -11.33 -0.79 -11.15
N PHE A 42 -10.46 -1.35 -10.33
CA PHE A 42 -9.60 -0.59 -9.41
C PHE A 42 -8.13 -1.00 -9.63
N GLY A 43 -7.34 -0.07 -10.17
CA GLY A 43 -5.96 -0.36 -10.56
C GLY A 43 -5.88 -1.49 -11.61
N PRO A 44 -5.09 -2.56 -11.35
CA PRO A 44 -5.02 -3.71 -12.23
C PRO A 44 -6.13 -4.74 -12.00
N THR A 45 -6.97 -4.59 -10.97
CA THR A 45 -7.96 -5.61 -10.58
C THR A 45 -9.41 -5.22 -10.85
N PHE A 46 -10.30 -6.22 -10.81
CA PHE A 46 -11.74 -6.03 -10.71
C PHE A 46 -12.22 -6.30 -9.28
N GLU A 47 -13.10 -5.44 -8.80
CA GLU A 47 -13.74 -5.52 -7.48
C GLU A 47 -15.25 -5.34 -7.61
N ALA A 48 -16.01 -5.86 -6.65
CA ALA A 48 -17.44 -5.64 -6.59
C ALA A 48 -17.71 -4.13 -6.47
N TYR A 49 -18.61 -3.60 -7.30
CA TYR A 49 -18.96 -2.18 -7.22
C TYR A 49 -19.88 -1.90 -6.02
N GLU A 50 -20.79 -2.83 -5.73
CA GLU A 50 -21.69 -2.84 -4.59
C GLU A 50 -22.12 -4.30 -4.28
N TYR A 51 -22.42 -4.59 -3.02
CA TYR A 51 -22.94 -5.84 -2.50
C TYR A 51 -24.44 -5.74 -2.14
N SER A 52 -24.81 -4.74 -1.33
CA SER A 52 -26.19 -4.51 -0.86
C SER A 52 -26.84 -3.26 -1.47
N GLY A 53 -26.04 -2.44 -2.15
CA GLY A 53 -26.47 -1.27 -2.90
C GLY A 53 -25.88 0.03 -2.35
N TRP A 54 -25.56 0.97 -3.24
CA TRP A 54 -24.77 2.16 -2.91
C TRP A 54 -25.30 2.99 -1.74
N ILE A 55 -26.62 3.06 -1.51
CA ILE A 55 -27.19 3.82 -0.38
C ILE A 55 -26.85 3.14 0.94
N ASP A 56 -27.12 1.83 1.05
CA ASP A 56 -26.88 1.05 2.26
C ASP A 56 -25.38 1.09 2.62
N GLU A 57 -24.53 0.83 1.63
CA GLU A 57 -23.08 0.87 1.79
C GLU A 57 -22.55 2.27 2.10
N SER A 58 -23.05 3.32 1.43
CA SER A 58 -22.67 4.71 1.71
C SER A 58 -23.19 5.25 3.04
N VAL A 59 -24.16 4.59 3.68
CA VAL A 59 -24.65 4.97 5.00
C VAL A 59 -23.98 4.14 6.09
N SER A 60 -23.54 2.91 5.78
CA SER A 60 -22.93 1.97 6.74
C SER A 60 -21.78 2.57 7.55
N TRP A 61 -20.81 3.26 6.93
CA TRP A 61 -19.72 3.94 7.63
C TRP A 61 -20.15 5.13 8.52
N LYS A 62 -21.40 5.62 8.40
CA LYS A 62 -21.94 6.67 9.28
C LYS A 62 -22.75 6.09 10.44
N THR A 63 -23.48 5.00 10.23
CA THR A 63 -24.44 4.47 11.21
C THR A 63 -24.01 3.15 11.84
N ASP A 64 -23.11 2.41 11.21
CA ASP A 64 -22.66 1.08 11.63
C ASP A 64 -21.16 0.85 11.33
N CYS A 65 -20.82 -0.18 10.56
CA CYS A 65 -19.47 -0.56 10.18
C CYS A 65 -19.42 -0.90 8.69
N TYR A 66 -18.37 -0.44 8.02
CA TYR A 66 -18.04 -0.69 6.63
C TYR A 66 -16.72 -1.46 6.55
N ILE A 67 -16.64 -2.42 5.63
CA ILE A 67 -15.41 -3.14 5.29
C ILE A 67 -15.14 -2.90 3.80
N GLY A 68 -13.99 -2.31 3.50
CA GLY A 68 -13.53 -2.07 2.13
C GLY A 68 -12.22 -2.79 1.84
N ASP A 69 -12.06 -3.29 0.63
CA ASP A 69 -10.80 -3.88 0.17
C ASP A 69 -9.94 -2.86 -0.56
N TRP A 70 -8.74 -2.63 -0.05
CA TRP A 70 -7.70 -1.80 -0.64
C TRP A 70 -6.46 -2.62 -0.99
N SER A 71 -6.55 -3.95 -0.93
CA SER A 71 -5.47 -4.87 -1.31
C SER A 71 -4.91 -4.62 -2.71
N PRO A 72 -5.68 -4.14 -3.71
CA PRO A 72 -5.14 -3.79 -5.02
C PRO A 72 -4.13 -2.64 -5.03
N LEU A 73 -4.05 -1.83 -3.97
CA LEU A 73 -3.02 -0.80 -3.86
C LEU A 73 -1.62 -1.44 -3.85
N LEU A 74 -0.71 -0.83 -4.62
CA LEU A 74 0.66 -1.29 -4.72
C LEU A 74 1.42 -1.01 -3.43
N LYS A 75 2.20 -1.98 -2.99
CA LYS A 75 2.97 -1.90 -1.75
C LYS A 75 4.46 -2.07 -2.06
N ALA A 76 5.28 -1.17 -1.52
CA ALA A 76 6.72 -1.22 -1.65
C ALA A 76 7.36 -1.17 -0.26
N ARG A 77 8.31 -2.08 -0.01
CA ARG A 77 9.16 -2.06 1.17
C ARG A 77 10.48 -1.40 0.82
N VAL A 78 10.87 -0.40 1.60
CA VAL A 78 12.14 0.31 1.45
C VAL A 78 12.94 0.17 2.74
N THR A 79 14.12 -0.42 2.65
CA THR A 79 14.98 -0.71 3.80
C THR A 79 16.37 -0.12 3.63
N GLY A 80 16.99 0.35 4.70
CA GLY A 80 18.37 0.86 4.70
C GLY A 80 18.52 2.24 5.35
N PRO A 81 19.77 2.63 5.67
CA PRO A 81 20.05 3.81 6.50
C PRO A 81 19.61 5.14 5.88
N GLU A 82 19.44 5.21 4.55
CA GLU A 82 18.92 6.41 3.87
C GLU A 82 17.46 6.28 3.41
N ALA A 83 16.73 5.26 3.85
CA ALA A 83 15.33 5.04 3.45
C ALA A 83 14.43 6.24 3.82
N GLN A 84 14.51 6.76 5.05
CA GLN A 84 13.76 7.95 5.44
C GLN A 84 14.17 9.17 4.60
N THR A 85 15.48 9.37 4.40
CA THR A 85 16.01 10.48 3.59
C THR A 85 15.50 10.42 2.15
N PHE A 86 15.39 9.22 1.58
CA PHE A 86 14.81 9.01 0.26
C PHE A 86 13.34 9.45 0.21
N PHE A 87 12.51 9.00 1.15
CA PHE A 87 11.11 9.42 1.20
C PHE A 87 10.94 10.94 1.42
N GLU A 88 11.72 11.55 2.31
CA GLU A 88 11.71 13.00 2.51
C GLU A 88 12.19 13.76 1.26
N TYR A 89 13.07 13.17 0.45
CA TYR A 89 13.53 13.78 -0.79
C TYR A 89 12.48 13.79 -1.90
N ILE A 90 11.69 12.71 -2.02
CA ILE A 90 10.65 12.59 -3.06
C ILE A 90 9.28 13.13 -2.63
N SER A 91 9.14 13.53 -1.37
CA SER A 91 7.91 14.07 -0.80
C SER A 91 8.05 15.53 -0.41
N THR A 92 6.90 16.18 -0.24
CA THR A 92 6.82 17.52 0.34
C THR A 92 6.97 17.52 1.87
N ASN A 93 7.01 16.34 2.48
CA ASN A 93 6.98 16.16 3.92
C ASN A 93 8.40 16.00 4.50
N ARG A 94 8.55 16.40 5.77
CA ARG A 94 9.74 16.10 6.58
C ARG A 94 9.31 15.47 7.90
N TRP A 95 10.01 14.44 8.37
CA TRP A 95 9.58 13.65 9.51
C TRP A 95 10.68 13.51 10.59
N PRO A 96 11.09 14.61 11.25
CA PRO A 96 12.14 14.59 12.26
C PRO A 96 11.81 13.72 13.50
N ASN A 97 10.52 13.40 13.70
CA ASN A 97 10.01 12.61 14.83
C ASN A 97 9.28 11.34 14.38
N PHE A 98 9.61 10.79 13.20
CA PHE A 98 9.05 9.50 12.77
C PHE A 98 9.65 8.38 13.60
N LYS A 99 8.82 7.53 14.19
CA LYS A 99 9.25 6.40 15.01
C LYS A 99 8.60 5.10 14.55
N PRO A 100 9.24 3.93 14.79
CA PRO A 100 8.63 2.63 14.53
C PRO A 100 7.25 2.51 15.18
N GLY A 101 6.31 1.84 14.52
CA GLY A 101 4.91 1.75 14.95
C GLY A 101 4.04 2.94 14.51
N GLN A 102 4.59 3.87 13.73
CA GLN A 102 3.85 5.03 13.21
C GLN A 102 3.62 4.92 11.72
N ALA A 103 2.61 5.65 11.24
CA ALA A 103 2.37 5.93 9.85
C ALA A 103 2.44 7.44 9.58
N LYS A 104 2.72 7.83 8.34
CA LYS A 104 2.63 9.21 7.83
C LYS A 104 2.01 9.21 6.45
N HIS A 105 1.17 10.21 6.20
CA HIS A 105 0.73 10.53 4.85
C HIS A 105 1.86 11.26 4.13
N ALA A 106 2.18 10.82 2.93
CA ALA A 106 3.23 11.38 2.09
C ALA A 106 2.62 11.88 0.78
N ILE A 107 2.99 13.09 0.37
CA ILE A 107 2.60 13.68 -0.92
C ILE A 107 3.85 13.86 -1.75
N PHE A 108 3.89 13.21 -2.90
CA PHE A 108 5.00 13.26 -3.85
C PHE A 108 4.72 14.29 -4.94
N CYS A 109 5.75 15.07 -5.26
CA CYS A 109 5.69 16.10 -6.30
C CYS A 109 6.83 15.94 -7.32
N GLN A 110 6.61 16.47 -8.51
CA GLN A 110 7.66 16.77 -9.48
C GLN A 110 8.46 18.02 -9.07
N ASP A 111 9.58 18.25 -9.75
CA ASP A 111 10.43 19.43 -9.58
C ASP A 111 9.68 20.77 -9.76
N ASN A 112 8.62 20.78 -10.58
CA ASN A 112 7.78 21.96 -10.80
C ASN A 112 6.67 22.14 -9.73
N GLY A 113 6.63 21.28 -8.71
CA GLY A 113 5.65 21.32 -7.63
C GLY A 113 4.32 20.60 -7.92
N CYS A 114 4.12 20.03 -9.10
CA CYS A 114 2.91 19.28 -9.42
C CYS A 114 2.87 17.93 -8.66
N VAL A 115 1.72 17.63 -8.04
CA VAL A 115 1.50 16.35 -7.35
C VAL A 115 1.47 15.21 -8.36
N VAL A 116 2.22 14.15 -8.07
CA VAL A 116 2.28 12.92 -8.87
C VAL A 116 1.69 11.70 -8.18
N GLY A 117 1.60 11.75 -6.86
CA GLY A 117 0.99 10.69 -6.08
C GLY A 117 1.03 11.00 -4.60
N GLU A 118 0.27 10.23 -3.86
CA GLU A 118 0.22 10.30 -2.40
C GLU A 118 0.02 8.89 -1.85
N GLY A 119 0.38 8.67 -0.59
CA GLY A 119 0.10 7.42 0.06
C GLY A 119 0.49 7.41 1.53
N LEU A 120 0.47 6.22 2.12
CA LEU A 120 0.85 6.00 3.51
C LEU A 120 2.22 5.35 3.58
N VAL A 121 3.12 5.97 4.33
CA VAL A 121 4.41 5.42 4.75
C VAL A 121 4.26 4.92 6.19
N LEU A 122 4.54 3.65 6.43
CA LEU A 122 4.60 3.04 7.76
C LEU A 122 6.06 2.79 8.11
N MET A 123 6.48 3.19 9.30
CA MET A 123 7.81 2.88 9.82
C MET A 123 7.73 1.58 10.61
N LEU A 124 8.20 0.49 10.01
CA LEU A 124 8.22 -0.85 10.59
C LEU A 124 9.35 -1.00 11.61
N GLY A 125 10.49 -0.39 11.31
CA GLY A 125 11.69 -0.37 12.13
C GLY A 125 12.51 0.89 11.87
N LYS A 126 13.68 1.02 12.53
CA LYS A 126 14.54 2.22 12.43
C LYS A 126 14.87 2.61 10.98
N ASP A 127 15.05 1.61 10.12
CA ASP A 127 15.47 1.75 8.73
C ASP A 127 14.62 0.85 7.81
N ASP A 128 13.35 0.64 8.16
CA ASP A 128 12.45 -0.29 7.48
C ASP A 128 11.07 0.33 7.34
N PHE A 129 10.65 0.52 6.10
CA PHE A 129 9.45 1.26 5.75
C PHE A 129 8.59 0.48 4.78
N LEU A 130 7.29 0.49 5.01
CA LEU A 130 6.28 0.02 4.07
C LEU A 130 5.53 1.22 3.50
N PHE A 131 5.47 1.33 2.19
CA PHE A 131 4.70 2.35 1.51
C PHE A 131 3.58 1.70 0.71
N THR A 132 2.37 2.25 0.82
CA THR A 132 1.21 1.83 0.02
C THR A 132 0.55 3.01 -0.65
N SER A 133 0.27 2.87 -1.95
CA SER A 133 -0.35 3.89 -2.79
C SER A 133 -0.83 3.28 -4.11
N GLY A 134 -1.76 3.96 -4.78
CA GLY A 134 -2.02 3.73 -6.20
C GLY A 134 -0.89 4.33 -7.04
N PRO A 135 -1.02 5.59 -7.50
CA PRO A 135 -0.05 6.20 -8.41
C PRO A 135 1.31 6.50 -7.76
N GLY A 136 1.36 6.74 -6.45
CA GLY A 136 2.58 7.12 -5.74
C GLY A 136 3.65 6.02 -5.73
N THR A 137 3.26 4.75 -5.75
CA THR A 137 4.22 3.63 -5.72
C THR A 137 5.02 3.56 -7.02
N VAL A 138 4.38 3.83 -8.16
CA VAL A 138 5.05 3.89 -9.46
C VAL A 138 6.08 5.02 -9.49
N TRP A 139 5.72 6.19 -8.97
CA TRP A 139 6.65 7.33 -8.85
C TRP A 139 7.84 7.02 -7.94
N LEU A 140 7.57 6.37 -6.80
CA LEU A 140 8.60 5.96 -5.85
C LEU A 140 9.61 5.01 -6.52
N VAL A 141 9.14 3.98 -7.24
CA VAL A 141 10.02 3.05 -7.98
C VAL A 141 10.85 3.79 -9.02
N TYR A 142 10.22 4.67 -9.80
CA TYR A 142 10.91 5.48 -10.81
C TYR A 142 12.02 6.33 -10.18
N GLN A 143 11.73 7.06 -9.10
CA GLN A 143 12.73 7.89 -8.42
C GLN A 143 13.85 7.07 -7.81
N PHE A 144 13.55 5.90 -7.26
CA PHE A 144 14.57 5.02 -6.70
C PHE A 144 15.55 4.53 -7.78
N GLN A 145 15.02 4.06 -8.92
CA GLN A 145 15.83 3.48 -9.99
C GLN A 145 16.49 4.53 -10.89
N GLN A 146 15.74 5.56 -11.30
CA GLN A 146 16.11 6.53 -12.33
C GLN A 146 16.29 7.96 -11.79
N GLY A 147 16.01 8.19 -10.50
CA GLY A 147 16.17 9.49 -9.89
C GLY A 147 17.63 9.98 -9.91
N ARG A 148 17.77 11.30 -9.89
CA ARG A 148 19.06 12.01 -10.00
C ARG A 148 19.99 11.74 -8.82
N LYS A 149 19.43 11.45 -7.64
CA LYS A 149 20.16 11.15 -6.42
C LYS A 149 20.02 9.67 -6.10
N LYS A 150 21.13 9.05 -5.66
CA LYS A 150 21.16 7.69 -5.12
C LYS A 150 21.20 7.73 -3.61
N PHE A 151 20.67 6.68 -3.00
CA PHE A 151 20.51 6.54 -1.56
C PHE A 151 20.97 5.14 -1.15
N ASP A 152 21.60 5.02 0.00
CA ASP A 152 21.92 3.74 0.65
C ASP A 152 20.65 3.12 1.24
N ALA A 153 19.88 2.49 0.36
CA ALA A 153 18.66 1.76 0.65
C ALA A 153 18.41 0.70 -0.43
N THR A 154 17.46 -0.18 -0.18
CA THR A 154 16.94 -1.19 -1.12
C THR A 154 15.42 -1.06 -1.20
N LEU A 155 14.87 -1.34 -2.38
CA LEU A 155 13.43 -1.31 -2.64
C LEU A 155 12.97 -2.68 -3.13
N GLN A 156 11.85 -3.16 -2.58
CA GLN A 156 11.16 -4.36 -3.04
C GLN A 156 9.66 -4.08 -3.18
N LEU A 157 9.04 -4.59 -4.24
CA LEU A 157 7.58 -4.63 -4.35
C LEU A 157 7.07 -5.84 -3.56
N VAL A 158 6.13 -5.59 -2.66
CA VAL A 158 5.57 -6.57 -1.71
C VAL A 158 4.05 -6.56 -1.75
N THR A 159 3.46 -6.15 -2.87
CA THR A 159 1.99 -6.03 -3.03
C THR A 159 1.27 -7.32 -2.69
N ASP A 160 1.81 -8.45 -3.17
CA ASP A 160 1.19 -9.78 -3.05
C ASP A 160 1.38 -10.40 -1.65
N ASP A 161 2.26 -9.82 -0.83
CA ASP A 161 2.55 -10.32 0.52
C ASP A 161 1.55 -9.78 1.57
N TRP A 162 0.72 -8.80 1.20
CA TRP A 162 -0.13 -8.08 2.15
C TRP A 162 -1.53 -7.82 1.60
N PHE A 163 -2.52 -8.18 2.41
CA PHE A 163 -3.87 -7.65 2.30
C PHE A 163 -3.96 -6.27 2.95
N LEU A 164 -4.87 -5.43 2.45
CA LEU A 164 -5.17 -4.14 3.05
C LEU A 164 -6.69 -3.96 3.11
N LEU A 165 -7.26 -4.28 4.26
CA LEU A 165 -8.69 -4.11 4.52
C LEU A 165 -8.91 -2.85 5.36
N GLN A 166 -9.93 -2.10 5.01
CA GLN A 166 -10.33 -0.90 5.73
C GLN A 166 -11.61 -1.16 6.50
N ILE A 167 -11.56 -1.02 7.82
CA ILE A 167 -12.71 -1.18 8.71
C ILE A 167 -13.07 0.19 9.28
N GLN A 168 -14.23 0.74 8.90
CA GLN A 168 -14.63 2.11 9.26
C GLN A 168 -16.04 2.20 9.80
N GLY A 169 -16.31 3.28 10.53
CA GLY A 169 -17.63 3.62 11.07
C GLY A 169 -17.70 3.56 12.59
N PRO A 170 -18.79 4.06 13.19
CA PRO A 170 -18.93 4.15 14.64
C PRO A 170 -18.79 2.80 15.37
N ARG A 171 -19.02 1.67 14.69
CA ARG A 171 -18.92 0.32 15.27
C ARG A 171 -17.63 -0.44 14.93
N SER A 172 -16.73 0.15 14.14
CA SER A 172 -15.49 -0.53 13.71
C SER A 172 -14.58 -0.91 14.87
N VAL A 173 -14.39 -0.02 15.85
CA VAL A 173 -13.57 -0.27 17.03
C VAL A 173 -14.15 -1.40 17.88
N GLN A 174 -15.48 -1.43 18.05
CA GLN A 174 -16.14 -2.51 18.77
C GLN A 174 -15.91 -3.85 18.05
N LEU A 175 -16.16 -3.90 16.74
CA LEU A 175 -15.94 -5.10 15.94
C LEU A 175 -14.49 -5.61 16.06
N LEU A 176 -13.51 -4.71 15.91
CA LEU A 176 -12.10 -5.06 16.02
C LEU A 176 -11.72 -5.55 17.43
N ASP A 177 -12.29 -4.97 18.49
CA ASP A 177 -12.08 -5.48 19.85
C ASP A 177 -12.67 -6.89 20.04
N GLU A 178 -13.79 -7.21 19.38
CA GLU A 178 -14.45 -8.53 19.47
C GLU A 178 -13.66 -9.63 18.72
N VAL A 179 -12.96 -9.29 17.64
CA VAL A 179 -12.27 -10.27 16.79
C VAL A 179 -10.75 -10.34 17.01
N THR A 180 -10.15 -9.46 17.81
CA THR A 180 -8.69 -9.42 18.05
C THR A 180 -8.29 -9.84 19.47
N ASP A 181 -7.07 -10.36 19.60
CA ASP A 181 -6.51 -10.84 20.86
C ASP A 181 -6.26 -9.74 21.92
N LYS A 182 -5.93 -8.53 21.49
CA LYS A 182 -5.42 -7.44 22.37
C LYS A 182 -6.27 -6.16 22.33
N GLY A 183 -7.33 -6.13 21.54
CA GLY A 183 -8.12 -4.92 21.28
C GLY A 183 -7.32 -3.82 20.55
N VAL A 184 -8.04 -2.78 20.13
CA VAL A 184 -7.51 -1.70 19.26
C VAL A 184 -7.61 -0.29 19.87
N ARG A 185 -8.26 -0.14 21.04
CA ARG A 185 -8.55 1.18 21.63
C ARG A 185 -7.31 1.97 22.06
N ASP A 186 -6.19 1.31 22.29
CA ASP A 186 -4.91 1.92 22.64
C ASP A 186 -4.14 2.48 21.43
N ILE A 187 -4.57 2.14 20.22
CA ILE A 187 -3.93 2.60 18.98
C ILE A 187 -4.27 4.08 18.74
N LYS A 188 -3.25 4.92 18.77
CA LYS A 188 -3.38 6.34 18.47
C LYS A 188 -3.53 6.56 16.97
N PHE A 189 -4.14 7.68 16.59
CA PHE A 189 -4.20 8.09 15.18
C PHE A 189 -2.80 8.06 14.54
N MET A 190 -2.71 7.51 13.32
CA MET A 190 -1.46 7.31 12.57
C MET A 190 -0.40 6.48 13.33
N HIS A 191 -0.85 5.54 14.16
CA HIS A 191 -0.04 4.47 14.72
C HIS A 191 -0.64 3.13 14.30
N TYR A 192 0.15 2.07 14.33
CA TYR A 192 -0.31 0.72 14.09
C TYR A 192 0.25 -0.22 15.16
N LYS A 193 -0.34 -1.41 15.24
CA LYS A 193 0.00 -2.47 16.19
C LYS A 193 -0.25 -3.80 15.51
N GLU A 194 0.59 -4.79 15.81
CA GLU A 194 0.36 -6.17 15.39
C GLU A 194 -0.66 -6.83 16.32
N LEU A 195 -1.65 -7.48 15.71
CA LEU A 195 -2.79 -8.13 16.36
C LEU A 195 -3.01 -9.48 15.70
N SER A 196 -3.58 -10.42 16.45
CA SER A 196 -4.00 -11.73 15.94
C SER A 196 -5.52 -11.82 15.89
N ILE A 197 -6.05 -12.46 14.85
CA ILE A 197 -7.47 -12.82 14.69
C ILE A 197 -7.50 -14.35 14.63
N GLU A 198 -8.16 -14.99 15.59
CA GLU A 198 -8.28 -16.46 15.71
C GLU A 198 -6.97 -17.27 15.78
N GLY A 199 -5.80 -16.65 15.94
CA GLY A 199 -4.50 -17.31 16.14
C GLY A 199 -3.44 -16.82 15.17
#